data_AF-A0A932TBA1-F1
#
_entry.id   AF-A0A932TBA1-F1
#
_cell.length_a   1.000
_cell.length_b   1.000
_cell.length_c   1.000
_cell.angle_alpha   90.00
_cell.angle_beta   90.00
_cell.angle_gamma   90.00
#
_symmetry.space_group_name_H-M   'P 1'
#
loop_
_entity.id
_entity.type
_entity.pdbx_description
1 polymer ?
#
loop_
_entity_poly.entity_id
_entity_poly.type
_entity_poly.pdbx_seq_one_letter_code
_entity_poly.pdbx_strand_id
1 'polypeptide(L)'
;MGDELNFKQKMFINMLLAQVGFAILSIFAIYFNSQVFTIILLNVIFGIIIAFVNWLAYKRILQGITNFKIYMEDIMSFVFMKTNRISKVECSRSDEIGLVIAELDKYSIDFDRMRKEDMRVLGEIVLVLNKLEQGIYACRVKSQSANFMIRELCKVTNNMIANTGVSMNSLKTTLEMYSNDDFTKSVHIDPHLKSDMLAVMQSINKLGVALRTNAKLNLSNGETLNHN
;
A
#
# COMPACT_ATOMS: atom_id res chain seq x y z
N MET A 1 -27.06 -23.70 -7.77
CA MET A 1 -26.58 -23.08 -6.52
C MET A 1 -27.80 -22.99 -5.63
N GLY A 2 -27.96 -23.93 -4.69
CA GLY A 2 -29.20 -24.02 -3.90
C GLY A 2 -29.40 -22.74 -3.10
N ASP A 3 -30.65 -22.26 -3.02
CA ASP A 3 -31.01 -21.15 -2.15
C ASP A 3 -30.64 -21.52 -0.70
N GLU A 4 -29.50 -21.03 -0.23
CA GLU A 4 -29.12 -21.19 1.15
C GLU A 4 -30.11 -20.43 2.03
N LEU A 5 -30.75 -21.16 2.95
CA LEU A 5 -31.66 -20.59 3.94
C LEU A 5 -31.00 -19.38 4.64
N ASN A 6 -31.70 -18.24 4.65
CA ASN A 6 -31.27 -17.05 5.36
C ASN A 6 -31.23 -17.35 6.87
N PHE A 7 -30.34 -16.69 7.61
CA PHE A 7 -30.16 -16.84 9.06
C PHE A 7 -31.48 -16.79 9.85
N LYS A 8 -32.42 -15.92 9.47
CA LYS A 8 -33.77 -15.87 10.08
C LYS A 8 -34.53 -17.19 9.90
N GLN A 9 -34.46 -17.79 8.71
CA GLN A 9 -35.11 -19.06 8.40
C GLN A 9 -34.42 -20.21 9.15
N LYS A 10 -33.07 -20.20 9.23
CA LYS A 10 -32.32 -21.19 10.02
C LYS A 10 -32.70 -21.17 11.50
N MET A 11 -32.80 -19.97 12.11
CA MET A 11 -33.24 -19.82 13.50
C MET A 11 -34.69 -20.28 13.70
N PHE A 12 -35.58 -19.98 12.75
CA PHE A 12 -36.97 -20.45 12.79
C PHE A 12 -37.08 -21.98 12.68
N ILE A 13 -36.30 -22.60 11.79
CA ILE A 13 -36.24 -24.06 11.64
C ILE A 13 -35.71 -24.71 12.93
N ASN A 14 -34.65 -24.16 13.54
CA ASN A 14 -34.14 -24.66 14.82
C ASN A 14 -35.20 -24.55 15.93
N MET A 15 -35.97 -23.46 15.96
CA MET A 15 -37.08 -23.32 16.90
C MET A 15 -38.15 -24.40 16.67
N LEU A 16 -38.56 -24.64 15.41
CA LEU A 16 -39.53 -25.69 15.10
C LEU A 16 -39.01 -27.09 15.48
N LEU A 17 -37.74 -27.38 15.19
CA LEU A 17 -37.13 -28.66 15.55
C LEU A 17 -37.16 -28.89 17.07
N ALA A 18 -36.84 -27.84 17.86
CA ALA A 18 -36.91 -27.89 19.31
C ALA A 18 -38.35 -28.12 19.82
N GLN A 19 -39.36 -27.47 19.21
CA GLN A 19 -40.76 -27.66 19.57
C GLN A 19 -41.27 -29.07 19.23
N VAL A 20 -40.87 -29.63 18.10
CA VAL A 20 -41.20 -31.02 17.74
C VAL A 20 -40.63 -32.00 18.78
N GLY A 21 -39.37 -31.82 19.19
CA GLY A 21 -38.77 -32.63 20.25
C GLY A 21 -39.53 -32.53 21.58
N PHE A 22 -39.94 -31.31 21.97
CA PHE A 22 -40.73 -31.08 23.18
C PHE A 22 -42.14 -31.69 23.09
N ALA A 23 -42.78 -31.61 21.92
CA ALA A 23 -44.10 -32.21 21.69
C ALA A 23 -44.05 -33.74 21.83
N ILE A 24 -43.01 -34.39 21.29
CA ILE A 24 -42.81 -35.85 21.43
C ILE A 24 -42.66 -36.22 22.91
N LEU A 25 -41.81 -35.52 23.67
CA LEU A 25 -41.65 -35.76 25.11
C LEU A 25 -42.97 -35.57 25.88
N SER A 26 -43.76 -34.57 25.49
CA SER A 26 -45.05 -34.29 26.13
C SER A 26 -46.07 -35.42 25.87
N ILE A 27 -46.10 -36.00 24.66
CA ILE A 27 -46.95 -37.16 24.33
C ILE A 27 -46.58 -38.37 25.17
N PHE A 28 -45.27 -38.69 25.29
CA PHE A 28 -44.81 -39.76 26.17
C PHE A 28 -45.21 -39.52 27.63
N ALA A 29 -45.06 -38.29 28.14
CA ALA A 29 -45.44 -37.96 29.51
C ALA A 29 -46.95 -38.13 29.78
N ILE A 30 -47.81 -37.77 28.81
CA ILE A 30 -49.27 -37.95 28.89
C ILE A 30 -49.65 -39.44 28.95
N TYR A 31 -48.92 -40.32 28.26
CA TYR A 31 -49.20 -41.76 28.29
C TYR A 31 -48.99 -42.39 29.67
N PHE A 32 -48.01 -41.90 30.45
CA PHE A 32 -47.66 -42.45 31.77
C PHE A 32 -48.30 -41.70 32.95
N ASN A 33 -48.84 -40.50 32.75
CA ASN A 33 -49.31 -39.63 33.84
C ASN A 33 -50.69 -39.00 33.52
N SER A 34 -51.59 -38.94 34.51
CA SER A 34 -52.96 -38.44 34.35
C SER A 34 -53.10 -36.91 34.39
N GLN A 35 -52.03 -36.18 34.72
CA GLN A 35 -52.05 -34.70 34.80
C GLN A 35 -51.83 -34.00 33.45
N VAL A 36 -52.70 -34.29 32.47
CA VAL A 36 -52.60 -33.79 31.08
C VAL A 36 -52.56 -32.27 30.99
N PHE A 37 -53.37 -31.56 31.79
CA PHE A 37 -53.43 -30.10 31.78
C PHE A 37 -52.08 -29.44 32.14
N THR A 38 -51.40 -29.97 33.15
CA THR A 38 -50.10 -29.46 33.61
C THR A 38 -49.03 -29.62 32.52
N ILE A 39 -49.06 -30.73 31.78
CA ILE A 39 -48.09 -31.02 30.71
C ILE A 39 -48.28 -30.06 29.52
N ILE A 40 -49.53 -29.80 29.13
CA ILE A 40 -49.84 -28.85 28.04
C ILE A 40 -49.39 -27.43 28.42
N LEU A 41 -49.71 -26.99 29.65
CA LEU A 41 -49.31 -25.67 30.14
C LEU A 41 -47.78 -25.49 30.11
N LEU A 42 -47.03 -26.51 30.52
CA LEU A 42 -45.58 -26.50 30.51
C LEU A 42 -45.02 -26.38 29.08
N ASN A 43 -45.59 -27.10 28.11
CA ASN A 43 -45.16 -27.04 26.71
C ASN A 43 -45.33 -25.64 26.11
N VAL A 44 -46.46 -24.97 26.39
CA VAL A 44 -46.71 -23.59 25.96
C VAL A 44 -45.67 -22.63 26.55
N ILE A 45 -45.35 -22.76 27.84
CA ILE A 45 -44.33 -21.94 28.51
C ILE A 45 -42.95 -22.14 27.86
N PHE A 46 -42.55 -23.39 27.59
CA PHE A 46 -41.30 -23.68 26.88
C PHE A 46 -41.28 -23.08 25.46
N GLY A 47 -42.41 -23.14 24.75
CA GLY A 47 -42.61 -22.48 23.46
C GLY A 47 -42.25 -21.00 23.50
N ILE A 48 -42.80 -20.28 24.48
CA ILE A 48 -42.57 -18.84 24.66
C ILE A 48 -41.10 -18.56 25.00
N ILE A 49 -40.49 -19.34 25.90
CA ILE A 49 -39.08 -19.17 26.30
C ILE A 49 -38.15 -19.35 25.10
N ILE A 50 -38.34 -20.43 24.33
CA ILE A 50 -37.51 -20.72 23.15
C ILE A 50 -37.68 -19.62 22.10
N ALA A 51 -38.91 -19.15 21.86
CA ALA A 51 -39.16 -18.04 20.94
C ALA A 51 -38.41 -16.77 21.36
N PHE A 52 -38.46 -16.43 22.65
CA PHE A 52 -37.82 -15.23 23.20
C PHE A 52 -36.29 -15.30 23.10
N VAL A 53 -35.67 -16.42 23.47
CA VAL A 53 -34.21 -16.60 23.37
C VAL A 53 -33.74 -16.55 21.92
N ASN A 54 -34.45 -17.21 21.00
CA ASN A 54 -34.12 -17.17 19.57
C ASN A 54 -34.23 -15.75 18.99
N TRP A 55 -35.25 -15.00 19.38
CA TRP A 55 -35.41 -13.62 18.95
C TRP A 55 -34.27 -12.72 19.48
N LEU A 56 -33.86 -12.88 20.74
CA LEU A 56 -32.71 -12.16 21.30
C LEU A 56 -31.40 -12.51 20.57
N ALA A 57 -31.15 -13.79 20.32
CA ALA A 57 -29.99 -14.25 19.58
C ALA A 57 -29.98 -13.68 18.15
N TYR A 58 -31.13 -13.72 17.47
CA TYR A 58 -31.29 -13.17 16.13
C TYR A 58 -30.92 -11.68 16.08
N LYS A 59 -31.48 -10.88 16.99
CA LYS A 59 -31.23 -9.44 17.03
C LYS A 59 -29.75 -9.13 17.31
N ARG A 60 -29.11 -9.86 18.23
CA ARG A 60 -27.70 -9.68 18.58
C ARG A 60 -26.77 -9.98 17.41
N ILE A 61 -26.95 -11.13 16.76
CA ILE A 61 -26.12 -11.60 15.65
C ILE A 61 -26.29 -10.70 14.43
N LEU A 62 -27.53 -10.35 14.07
CA LEU A 62 -27.79 -9.48 12.92
C LEU A 62 -27.10 -8.13 13.09
N GLN A 63 -27.21 -7.52 14.26
CA GLN A 63 -26.56 -6.25 14.55
C GLN A 63 -25.02 -6.36 14.49
N GLY A 64 -24.44 -7.43 15.04
CA GLY A 64 -23.00 -7.68 14.96
C GLY A 64 -22.51 -7.80 13.52
N ILE A 65 -23.22 -8.58 12.69
CA ILE A 65 -22.89 -8.76 11.26
C ILE A 65 -23.05 -7.44 10.50
N THR A 66 -24.09 -6.65 10.76
CA THR A 66 -24.28 -5.34 10.12
C THR A 66 -23.13 -4.39 10.45
N ASN A 67 -22.73 -4.31 11.72
CA ASN A 67 -21.60 -3.47 12.13
C ASN A 67 -20.29 -3.93 11.49
N PHE A 68 -20.04 -5.24 11.46
CA PHE A 68 -18.89 -5.81 10.77
C PHE A 68 -18.88 -5.42 9.28
N LYS A 69 -20.03 -5.56 8.59
CA LYS A 69 -20.15 -5.20 7.17
C LYS A 69 -19.82 -3.73 6.92
N ILE A 70 -20.39 -2.81 7.72
CA ILE A 70 -20.12 -1.37 7.60
C ILE A 70 -18.63 -1.10 7.81
N TYR A 71 -18.02 -1.73 8.82
CA TYR A 71 -16.60 -1.53 9.08
C TYR A 71 -15.70 -2.07 7.97
N MET A 72 -16.02 -3.26 7.43
CA MET A 72 -15.32 -3.82 6.28
C MET A 72 -15.44 -2.94 5.05
N GLU A 73 -16.61 -2.34 4.79
CA GLU A 73 -16.79 -1.39 3.69
C GLU A 73 -15.91 -0.14 3.85
N ASP A 74 -15.72 0.35 5.09
CA ASP A 74 -14.83 1.48 5.38
C ASP A 74 -13.35 1.10 5.18
N ILE A 75 -12.92 -0.05 5.69
CA ILE A 75 -11.58 -0.60 5.44
C ILE A 75 -11.33 -0.74 3.94
N MET A 76 -12.26 -1.35 3.19
CA MET A 76 -12.07 -1.54 1.75
C MET A 76 -12.03 -0.20 0.99
N SER A 77 -12.85 0.78 1.40
CA SER A 77 -12.80 2.13 0.84
C SER A 77 -11.43 2.78 1.07
N PHE A 78 -10.84 2.58 2.24
CA PHE A 78 -9.50 3.03 2.53
C PHE A 78 -8.45 2.28 1.70
N VAL A 79 -8.48 0.95 1.67
CA VAL A 79 -7.55 0.11 0.86
C VAL A 79 -7.57 0.51 -0.61
N PHE A 80 -8.75 0.73 -1.18
CA PHE A 80 -8.93 1.19 -2.56
C PHE A 80 -8.68 2.69 -2.77
N MET A 81 -8.09 3.39 -1.79
CA MET A 81 -7.74 4.81 -1.86
C MET A 81 -8.93 5.75 -2.11
N LYS A 82 -10.16 5.30 -1.82
CA LYS A 82 -11.36 6.16 -1.91
C LYS A 82 -11.44 7.13 -0.73
N THR A 83 -10.84 6.76 0.40
CA THR A 83 -10.76 7.59 1.62
C THR A 83 -9.32 7.65 2.14
N ASN A 84 -9.00 8.74 2.84
CA ASN A 84 -7.67 9.00 3.42
C ASN A 84 -7.56 8.66 4.91
N ARG A 85 -8.63 8.13 5.52
CA ARG A 85 -8.68 7.69 6.92
C ARG A 85 -9.60 6.48 7.04
N ILE A 86 -9.30 5.59 7.97
CA ILE A 86 -10.26 4.58 8.44
C ILE A 86 -10.92 5.12 9.70
N SER A 87 -12.22 4.95 9.84
CA SER A 87 -12.94 5.30 11.05
C SER A 87 -12.55 4.32 12.15
N LYS A 88 -12.15 4.83 13.32
CA LYS A 88 -11.88 3.98 14.48
C LYS A 88 -13.18 3.33 14.95
N VAL A 89 -13.18 2.03 15.22
CA VAL A 89 -14.35 1.39 15.80
C VAL A 89 -14.36 1.60 17.30
N GLU A 90 -15.41 2.23 17.83
CA GLU A 90 -15.74 2.12 19.25
C GLU A 90 -16.33 0.72 19.50
N CYS A 91 -15.47 -0.27 19.67
CA CYS A 91 -15.91 -1.63 19.98
C CYS A 91 -16.43 -1.70 21.42
N SER A 92 -17.74 -1.47 21.59
CA SER A 92 -18.42 -1.60 22.89
C SER A 92 -18.78 -3.04 23.26
N ARG A 93 -18.59 -4.03 22.37
CA ARG A 93 -19.04 -5.41 22.57
C ARG A 93 -17.89 -6.39 22.77
N SER A 94 -18.07 -7.27 23.75
CA SER A 94 -17.15 -8.36 24.11
C SER A 94 -17.64 -9.74 23.62
N ASP A 95 -18.54 -9.78 22.63
CA ASP A 95 -18.97 -11.03 21.99
C ASP A 95 -17.97 -11.45 20.90
N GLU A 96 -18.12 -12.66 20.36
CA GLU A 96 -17.17 -13.26 19.43
C GLU A 96 -16.99 -12.39 18.17
N ILE A 97 -18.06 -11.76 17.69
CA ILE A 97 -18.02 -10.83 16.55
C ILE A 97 -17.27 -9.55 16.94
N GLY A 98 -17.53 -9.00 18.13
CA GLY A 98 -16.82 -7.84 18.66
C GLY A 98 -15.30 -8.06 18.78
N LEU A 99 -14.89 -9.27 19.19
CA LEU A 99 -13.47 -9.65 19.24
C LEU A 99 -12.81 -9.64 17.85
N VAL A 100 -13.50 -10.17 16.82
CA VAL A 100 -13.00 -10.14 15.43
C VAL A 100 -12.87 -8.69 14.94
N ILE A 101 -13.88 -7.84 15.19
CA ILE A 101 -13.83 -6.42 14.80
C ILE A 101 -12.69 -5.69 15.52
N ALA A 102 -12.50 -5.96 16.83
CA ALA A 102 -11.43 -5.34 17.61
C ALA A 102 -10.03 -5.75 17.11
N GLU A 103 -9.86 -7.00 16.70
CA GLU A 103 -8.60 -7.47 16.12
C GLU A 103 -8.35 -6.86 14.73
N LEU A 104 -9.40 -6.73 13.90
CA LEU A 104 -9.31 -6.01 12.62
C LEU A 104 -8.96 -4.52 12.81
N ASP A 105 -9.46 -3.88 13.86
CA ASP A 105 -9.16 -2.48 14.16
C ASP A 105 -7.67 -2.25 14.45
N LYS A 106 -7.00 -3.20 15.11
CA LYS A 106 -5.54 -3.13 15.29
C LYS A 106 -4.79 -3.14 13.96
N TYR A 107 -5.12 -4.10 13.07
CA TYR A 107 -4.49 -4.18 11.75
C TYR A 107 -4.79 -2.96 10.88
N SER A 108 -6.01 -2.42 10.99
CA SER A 108 -6.45 -1.20 10.32
C SER A 108 -5.61 0.02 10.73
N ILE A 109 -5.34 0.18 12.04
CA ILE A 109 -4.47 1.25 12.57
C ILE A 109 -3.03 1.10 12.04
N ASP A 110 -2.49 -0.11 12.06
CA ASP A 110 -1.15 -0.37 11.54
C ASP A 110 -1.05 -0.10 10.05
N PHE A 111 -2.05 -0.53 9.28
CA PHE A 111 -2.13 -0.27 7.85
C PHE A 111 -2.25 1.23 7.54
N ASP A 112 -3.05 1.98 8.30
CA ASP A 112 -3.17 3.43 8.16
C ASP A 112 -1.84 4.15 8.40
N ARG A 113 -1.12 3.76 9.45
CA ARG A 113 0.23 4.28 9.75
C ARG A 113 1.21 3.99 8.61
N MET A 114 1.33 2.73 8.21
CA MET A 114 2.24 2.31 7.12
C MET A 114 1.92 3.07 5.83
N ARG A 115 0.63 3.24 5.52
CA ARG A 115 0.22 3.94 4.30
C ARG A 115 0.55 5.43 4.33
N LYS A 116 0.41 6.10 5.47
CA LYS A 116 0.79 7.51 5.62
C LYS A 116 2.30 7.72 5.47
N GLU A 117 3.11 6.82 6.01
CA GLU A 117 4.56 6.83 5.81
C GLU A 117 4.91 6.66 4.33
N ASP A 118 4.31 5.66 3.68
CA ASP A 118 4.49 5.38 2.25
C ASP A 118 4.10 6.59 1.37
N MET A 119 2.95 7.21 1.63
CA MET A 119 2.50 8.40 0.90
C MET A 119 3.44 9.60 1.08
N ARG A 120 3.98 9.80 2.27
CA ARG A 120 4.97 10.86 2.52
C ARG A 120 6.23 10.65 1.66
N VAL A 121 6.74 9.42 1.61
CA VAL A 121 7.95 9.09 0.85
C VAL A 121 7.70 9.22 -0.65
N LEU A 122 6.58 8.70 -1.15
CA LEU A 122 6.20 8.84 -2.55
C LEU A 122 6.00 10.31 -2.95
N GLY A 123 5.42 11.13 -2.09
CA GLY A 123 5.31 12.57 -2.30
C GLY A 123 6.67 13.25 -2.44
N GLU A 124 7.65 12.90 -1.58
CA GLU A 124 9.01 13.42 -1.70
C GLU A 124 9.70 12.94 -2.98
N ILE A 125 9.52 11.67 -3.38
CA ILE A 125 10.02 11.15 -4.66
C ILE A 125 9.52 12.00 -5.82
N VAL A 126 8.21 12.30 -5.88
CA VAL A 126 7.63 13.16 -6.94
C VAL A 126 8.30 14.53 -6.98
N LEU A 127 8.47 15.18 -5.82
CA LEU A 127 9.13 16.49 -5.75
C LEU A 127 10.60 16.45 -6.21
N VAL A 128 11.31 15.38 -5.86
CA VAL A 128 12.71 15.17 -6.25
C VAL A 128 12.82 14.87 -7.75
N LEU A 129 11.92 14.06 -8.31
CA LEU A 129 11.87 13.78 -9.74
C LEU A 129 11.52 15.03 -10.56
N ASN A 130 10.61 15.89 -10.09
CA ASN A 130 10.34 17.18 -10.73
C ASN A 130 11.57 18.09 -10.76
N LYS A 131 12.42 18.05 -9.72
CA LYS A 131 13.71 18.78 -9.71
C LYS A 131 14.72 18.17 -10.68
N LEU A 132 14.77 16.84 -10.74
CA LEU A 132 15.62 16.12 -11.69
C LEU A 132 15.25 16.47 -13.14
N GLU A 133 13.96 16.51 -13.46
CA GLU A 133 13.45 16.91 -14.78
C GLU A 133 13.91 18.31 -15.19
N GLN A 134 14.01 19.24 -14.23
CA GLN A 134 14.53 20.59 -14.42
C GLN A 134 16.07 20.66 -14.48
N GLY A 135 16.78 19.52 -14.46
CA GLY A 135 18.25 19.46 -14.48
C GLY A 135 18.91 19.74 -13.13
N ILE A 136 18.15 19.72 -12.02
CA ILE A 136 18.69 19.98 -10.68
C ILE A 136 19.09 18.66 -10.01
N TYR A 137 20.36 18.30 -10.11
CA TYR A 137 20.88 17.02 -9.59
C TYR A 137 21.31 17.02 -8.11
N ALA A 138 21.27 18.19 -7.45
CA ALA A 138 21.63 18.35 -6.03
C ALA A 138 20.45 18.06 -5.07
N CYS A 139 19.58 17.10 -5.42
CA CYS A 139 18.41 16.73 -4.63
C CYS A 139 18.38 15.23 -4.33
N ARG A 140 17.87 14.83 -3.16
CA ARG A 140 17.75 13.43 -2.75
C ARG A 140 16.47 13.25 -1.95
N VAL A 141 15.89 12.06 -2.06
CA VAL A 141 14.82 11.60 -1.17
C VAL A 141 15.46 11.23 0.16
N LYS A 142 15.01 11.87 1.24
CA LYS A 142 15.54 11.72 2.61
C LYS A 142 14.61 10.95 3.52
N SER A 143 13.30 11.01 3.28
CA SER A 143 12.34 10.21 4.04
C SER A 143 12.54 8.72 3.80
N GLN A 144 12.08 7.92 4.77
CA GLN A 144 12.21 6.48 4.77
C GLN A 144 10.85 5.84 5.00
N SER A 145 10.67 4.65 4.43
CA SER A 145 9.51 3.80 4.65
C SER A 145 9.97 2.41 5.10
N ALA A 146 9.19 1.79 5.98
CA ALA A 146 9.35 0.39 6.36
C ALA A 146 9.09 -0.57 5.18
N ASN A 147 8.25 -0.17 4.21
CA ASN A 147 7.94 -0.92 3.01
C ASN A 147 9.19 -1.11 2.14
N PHE A 148 9.63 -2.37 2.00
CA PHE A 148 10.87 -2.68 1.29
C PHE A 148 10.85 -2.27 -0.18
N MET A 149 9.68 -2.30 -0.83
CA MET A 149 9.54 -1.89 -2.23
C MET A 149 9.76 -0.38 -2.38
N ILE A 150 9.16 0.42 -1.49
CA ILE A 150 9.33 1.89 -1.51
C ILE A 150 10.76 2.27 -1.13
N ARG A 151 11.36 1.57 -0.17
CA ARG A 151 12.76 1.77 0.19
C ARG A 151 13.71 1.50 -0.99
N GLU A 152 13.47 0.42 -1.74
CA GLU A 152 14.28 0.15 -2.94
C GLU A 152 14.04 1.21 -4.03
N LEU A 153 12.79 1.67 -4.21
CA LEU A 153 12.49 2.79 -5.11
C LEU A 153 13.28 4.05 -4.74
N CYS A 154 13.31 4.45 -3.46
CA CYS A 154 14.09 5.59 -2.99
C CYS A 154 15.57 5.45 -3.34
N LYS A 155 16.13 4.26 -3.11
CA LYS A 155 17.54 3.96 -3.38
C LYS A 155 17.84 4.06 -4.88
N VAL A 156 17.03 3.43 -5.72
CA VAL A 156 17.18 3.48 -7.18
C VAL A 156 17.06 4.92 -7.69
N THR A 157 16.07 5.68 -7.22
CA THR A 157 15.90 7.10 -7.57
C THR A 157 17.12 7.94 -7.16
N ASN A 158 17.60 7.81 -5.93
CA ASN A 158 18.77 8.54 -5.45
C ASN A 158 20.04 8.18 -6.22
N ASN A 159 20.23 6.91 -6.57
CA ASN A 159 21.36 6.47 -7.40
C ASN A 159 21.28 7.03 -8.82
N MET A 160 20.09 7.03 -9.42
CA MET A 160 19.86 7.63 -10.75
C MET A 160 20.25 9.11 -10.74
N ILE A 161 19.75 9.89 -9.78
CA ILE A 161 20.06 11.34 -9.69
C ILE A 161 21.56 11.56 -9.46
N ALA A 162 22.20 10.74 -8.61
CA ALA A 162 23.62 10.84 -8.34
C ALA A 162 24.46 10.58 -9.60
N ASN A 163 24.21 9.47 -10.29
CA ASN A 163 25.00 9.07 -11.45
C ASN A 163 24.81 10.04 -12.63
N THR A 164 23.58 10.47 -12.89
CA THR A 164 23.31 11.48 -13.91
C THR A 164 23.93 12.82 -13.54
N GLY A 165 23.84 13.22 -12.27
CA GLY A 165 24.42 14.47 -11.78
C GLY A 165 25.95 14.53 -11.89
N VAL A 166 26.64 13.46 -11.50
CA VAL A 166 28.10 13.34 -11.67
C VAL A 166 28.48 13.46 -13.15
N SER A 167 27.75 12.76 -14.00
CA SER A 167 28.00 12.75 -15.44
C SER A 167 27.81 14.14 -16.06
N MET A 168 26.69 14.81 -15.76
CA MET A 168 26.41 16.16 -16.26
C MET A 168 27.37 17.21 -15.72
N ASN A 169 27.78 17.11 -14.44
CA ASN A 169 28.76 18.02 -13.87
C ASN A 169 30.15 17.84 -14.50
N SER A 170 30.54 16.60 -14.81
CA SER A 170 31.80 16.34 -15.52
C SER A 170 31.77 16.91 -16.93
N LEU A 171 30.65 16.76 -17.66
CA LEU A 171 30.48 17.36 -18.98
C LEU A 171 30.59 18.89 -18.92
N LYS A 172 29.83 19.51 -18.00
CA LYS A 172 29.85 20.97 -17.79
C LYS A 172 31.26 21.47 -17.54
N THR A 173 31.95 20.87 -16.56
CA THR A 173 33.29 21.31 -16.15
C THR A 173 34.30 21.20 -17.30
N THR A 174 34.28 20.10 -18.06
CA THR A 174 35.19 19.93 -19.20
C THR A 174 34.88 20.91 -20.33
N LEU A 175 33.60 21.16 -20.63
CA LEU A 175 33.20 22.13 -21.64
C LEU A 175 33.56 23.57 -21.25
N GLU A 176 33.45 23.93 -19.97
CA GLU A 176 33.94 25.22 -19.45
C GLU A 176 35.45 25.38 -19.62
N MET A 177 36.24 24.32 -19.42
CA MET A 177 37.68 24.35 -19.67
C MET A 177 37.99 24.56 -21.16
N TYR A 178 37.31 23.82 -22.05
CA TYR A 178 37.47 23.99 -23.50
C TYR A 178 37.08 25.39 -23.96
N SER A 179 36.04 25.99 -23.36
CA SER A 179 35.65 27.38 -23.64
C SER A 179 36.70 28.41 -23.21
N ASN A 180 37.63 28.05 -22.34
CA ASN A 180 38.75 28.87 -21.88
C ASN A 180 40.09 28.41 -22.50
N ASP A 181 40.04 27.78 -23.67
CA ASP A 181 41.19 27.25 -24.43
C ASP A 181 42.06 26.21 -23.68
N ASP A 182 41.58 25.66 -22.57
CA ASP A 182 42.23 24.56 -21.86
C ASP A 182 41.72 23.20 -22.37
N PHE A 183 42.42 22.65 -23.36
CA PHE A 183 42.13 21.34 -23.95
C PHE A 183 42.92 20.19 -23.31
N THR A 184 43.45 20.37 -22.09
CA THR A 184 44.29 19.35 -21.43
C THR A 184 43.48 18.28 -20.72
N LYS A 185 42.22 18.58 -20.35
CA LYS A 185 41.34 17.70 -19.60
C LYS A 185 40.43 16.86 -20.50
N SER A 186 40.00 15.72 -19.96
CA SER A 186 39.02 14.83 -20.57
C SER A 186 38.01 14.38 -19.52
N VAL A 187 36.81 14.04 -19.98
CA VAL A 187 35.76 13.46 -19.14
C VAL A 187 36.14 12.04 -18.76
N HIS A 188 36.12 11.72 -17.47
CA HIS A 188 36.21 10.34 -17.00
C HIS A 188 34.90 9.63 -17.28
N ILE A 189 34.97 8.50 -17.99
CA ILE A 189 33.78 7.73 -18.39
C ILE A 189 33.62 6.56 -17.43
N ASP A 190 32.56 6.58 -16.64
CA ASP A 190 32.21 5.48 -15.75
C ASP A 190 31.90 4.20 -16.56
N PRO A 191 32.49 3.04 -16.22
CA PRO A 191 32.27 1.78 -16.94
C PRO A 191 30.81 1.31 -16.97
N HIS A 192 29.97 1.77 -16.04
CA HIS A 192 28.54 1.42 -15.99
C HIS A 192 27.70 2.22 -16.98
N LEU A 193 28.20 3.32 -17.55
CA LEU A 193 27.48 4.08 -18.58
C LEU A 193 27.34 3.27 -19.87
N LYS A 194 26.16 3.37 -20.48
CA LYS A 194 25.80 2.65 -21.70
C LYS A 194 25.10 3.57 -22.69
N SER A 195 25.00 3.11 -23.95
CA SER A 195 24.28 3.77 -25.05
C SER A 195 24.62 5.27 -25.17
N ASP A 196 23.61 6.12 -25.05
CA ASP A 196 23.67 7.50 -25.51
C ASP A 196 24.54 8.36 -24.60
N MET A 197 24.46 8.17 -23.28
CA MET A 197 25.29 8.91 -22.34
C MET A 197 26.78 8.54 -22.51
N LEU A 198 27.06 7.26 -22.75
CA LEU A 198 28.41 6.81 -23.09
C LEU A 198 28.90 7.47 -24.39
N ALA A 199 28.07 7.48 -25.43
CA ALA A 199 28.40 8.08 -26.71
C ALA A 199 28.66 9.60 -26.60
N VAL A 200 27.86 10.31 -25.80
CA VAL A 200 28.04 11.76 -25.53
C VAL A 200 29.39 12.01 -24.86
N MET A 201 29.72 11.27 -23.79
CA MET A 201 31.00 11.44 -23.09
C MET A 201 32.20 11.12 -23.99
N GLN A 202 32.12 10.05 -24.78
CA GLN A 202 33.16 9.71 -25.75
C GLN A 202 33.32 10.80 -26.81
N SER A 203 32.22 11.40 -27.27
CA SER A 203 32.24 12.48 -28.25
C SER A 203 32.90 13.75 -27.71
N ILE A 204 32.67 14.10 -26.44
CA ILE A 204 33.36 15.22 -25.78
C ILE A 204 34.87 14.98 -25.66
N ASN A 205 35.29 13.75 -25.37
CA ASN A 205 36.71 13.40 -25.35
C ASN A 205 37.34 13.48 -26.76
N LYS A 206 36.63 13.04 -27.80
CA LYS A 206 37.08 13.20 -29.20
C LYS A 206 37.21 14.68 -29.58
N LEU A 207 36.26 15.51 -29.17
CA LEU A 207 36.30 16.96 -29.39
C LEU A 207 37.55 17.58 -28.75
N GLY A 208 37.85 17.24 -27.49
CA GLY A 208 39.07 17.71 -26.81
C GLY A 208 40.36 17.34 -27.54
N VAL A 209 40.44 16.11 -28.07
CA VAL A 209 41.59 15.67 -28.89
C VAL A 209 41.72 16.50 -30.17
N ALA A 210 40.61 16.76 -30.87
CA ALA A 210 40.61 17.57 -32.09
C ALA A 210 41.06 19.02 -31.82
N LEU A 211 40.49 19.66 -30.79
CA LEU A 211 40.86 21.03 -30.39
C LEU A 211 42.33 21.14 -30.00
N ARG A 212 42.83 20.23 -29.18
CA ARG A 212 44.25 20.16 -28.79
C ARG A 212 45.18 19.98 -29.99
N THR A 213 44.77 19.18 -30.97
CA THR A 213 45.56 18.94 -32.17
C THR A 213 45.63 20.20 -33.04
N ASN A 214 44.51 20.88 -33.24
CA ASN A 214 44.45 22.15 -33.97
C ASN A 214 45.26 23.25 -33.27
N ALA A 215 45.21 23.35 -31.94
CA ALA A 215 46.02 24.32 -31.18
C ALA A 215 47.52 24.10 -31.40
N LYS A 216 48.00 22.84 -31.39
CA LYS A 216 49.39 22.51 -31.68
C LYS A 216 49.80 22.86 -33.11
N LEU A 217 48.93 22.57 -34.09
CA LEU A 217 49.18 22.91 -35.50
C LEU A 217 49.26 24.42 -35.69
N ASN A 218 48.35 25.18 -35.07
CA ASN A 218 48.37 26.65 -35.14
C ASN A 218 49.64 27.24 -34.52
N LEU A 219 50.10 26.71 -33.39
CA LEU A 219 51.38 27.10 -32.78
C LEU A 219 52.55 26.83 -33.74
N SER A 220 52.64 25.62 -34.27
CA SER A 220 53.70 25.23 -35.21
C SER A 220 53.70 26.08 -36.49
N ASN A 221 52.52 26.39 -37.03
CA ASN A 221 52.38 27.29 -38.18
C ASN A 221 52.84 28.71 -37.83
N GLY A 222 52.45 29.22 -36.66
CA GLY A 222 52.85 30.55 -36.18
C GLY A 222 54.37 30.66 -35.97
N GLU A 223 55.00 29.65 -35.39
CA GLU A 223 56.46 29.56 -35.26
C GLU A 223 57.15 29.55 -36.63
N THR A 224 56.64 28.76 -37.58
CA THR A 224 57.17 28.69 -38.95
C THR A 224 57.08 30.04 -39.67
N LEU A 225 55.96 30.76 -39.52
CA LEU A 225 55.77 32.08 -40.13
C LEU A 225 56.68 33.15 -39.52
N ASN A 226 57.00 33.08 -38.23
CA ASN A 226 57.88 34.03 -37.56
C ASN A 226 59.37 33.84 -37.91
N HIS A 227 59.73 32.67 -38.44
CA HIS A 227 61.08 32.33 -38.87
C HIS A 227 61.35 32.58 -40.38
N ASN A 228 60.35 33.06 -41.13
CA ASN A 228 60.47 33.49 -42.53
C ASN A 228 60.32 35.01 -42.64
#